data_AF-A0A511X421-F1
#
_entry.id   AF-A0A511X421-F1
#
_cell.length_a   1.000
_cell.length_b   1.000
_cell.length_c   1.000
_cell.angle_alpha   90.00
_cell.angle_beta   90.00
_cell.angle_gamma   90.00
#
_symmetry.space_group_name_H-M   'P 1'
#
loop_
_entity.id
_entity.type
_entity.pdbx_description
1 polymer ?
#
loop_
_entity_poly.entity_id
_entity_poly.type
_entity_poly.pdbx_seq_one_letter_code
_entity_poly.pdbx_strand_id
1 'polypeptide(L)'
;MDKEQDIEKLHAEIKRLRELIGSWKRKAEGKESKPRRIFKESYRQNDDQLSHIKTYIIDYIPGDLSAEQALNEIVTSGILRQNEPYRFHGLAYTVKHDAWILELKNTVIHDNLEKYWEYYDIRQRRRNLKEYEKQ
;
A
#
# COMPACT_ATOMS: atom_id res chain seq x y z
N MET A 1 21.41 3.81 -41.18
CA MET A 1 21.82 3.96 -39.78
C MET A 1 20.62 3.94 -38.81
N ASP A 2 19.42 4.37 -39.23
CA ASP A 2 18.19 4.33 -38.39
C ASP A 2 17.66 2.92 -38.08
N LYS A 3 17.74 2.00 -39.05
CA LYS A 3 17.05 0.70 -38.96
C LYS A 3 17.58 -0.22 -37.87
N GLU A 4 18.87 -0.15 -37.54
CA GLU A 4 19.47 -0.98 -36.48
C GLU A 4 19.02 -0.51 -35.09
N GLN A 5 18.93 0.81 -34.87
CA GLN A 5 18.41 1.37 -33.62
C GLN A 5 16.93 1.05 -33.42
N ASP A 6 16.14 1.04 -34.49
CA ASP A 6 14.73 0.67 -34.43
C ASP A 6 14.54 -0.83 -34.13
N ILE A 7 15.38 -1.70 -34.70
CA ILE A 7 15.36 -3.14 -34.39
C ILE A 7 15.69 -3.39 -32.92
N GLU A 8 16.68 -2.69 -32.36
CA GLU A 8 17.02 -2.82 -30.93
C GLU A 8 15.89 -2.34 -30.02
N LYS A 9 15.25 -1.20 -30.34
CA LYS A 9 14.08 -0.71 -29.59
C LYS A 9 12.92 -1.71 -29.64
N LEU A 10 12.64 -2.28 -30.81
CA LEU A 10 11.57 -3.27 -30.97
C LEU A 10 11.87 -4.56 -30.20
N HIS A 11 13.11 -5.03 -30.19
CA HIS A 11 13.50 -6.19 -29.39
C HIS A 11 13.39 -5.93 -27.88
N ALA A 12 13.78 -4.74 -27.43
CA ALA A 12 13.60 -4.32 -26.04
C ALA A 12 12.12 -4.28 -25.66
N GLU A 13 11.25 -3.76 -26.53
CA GLU A 13 9.81 -3.70 -26.26
C GLU A 13 9.17 -5.10 -26.29
N ILE A 14 9.55 -5.97 -27.22
CA ILE A 14 9.09 -7.37 -27.24
C ILE A 14 9.48 -8.09 -25.94
N LYS A 15 10.69 -7.87 -25.45
CA LYS A 15 11.16 -8.45 -24.18
C LYS A 15 10.31 -7.93 -23.01
N ARG A 16 10.12 -6.62 -22.92
CA ARG A 16 9.28 -5.96 -21.91
C ARG A 16 7.84 -6.50 -21.92
N LEU A 17 7.25 -6.65 -23.10
CA LEU A 17 5.88 -7.17 -23.26
C LEU A 17 5.77 -8.64 -22.86
N ARG A 18 6.76 -9.47 -23.18
CA ARG A 18 6.80 -10.88 -22.75
C ARG A 18 6.89 -11.02 -21.24
N GLU A 19 7.73 -10.22 -20.60
CA GLU A 19 7.86 -10.17 -19.13
C GLU A 19 6.53 -9.76 -18.50
N LEU A 20 5.92 -8.69 -19.01
CA LEU A 20 4.62 -8.20 -18.56
C LEU A 20 3.54 -9.30 -18.66
N ILE A 21 3.41 -9.96 -19.82
CA ILE A 21 2.46 -11.05 -20.02
C ILE A 21 2.70 -12.18 -18.99
N GLY A 22 3.95 -12.50 -18.69
CA GLY A 22 4.30 -13.48 -17.65
C GLY A 22 3.80 -13.08 -16.26
N SER A 23 3.98 -11.82 -15.87
CA SER A 23 3.48 -11.28 -14.60
C SER A 23 1.95 -11.36 -14.50
N TRP A 24 1.25 -11.04 -15.60
CA TRP A 24 -0.21 -11.12 -15.66
C TRP A 24 -0.75 -12.55 -15.66
N LYS A 25 -0.09 -13.49 -16.34
CA LYS A 25 -0.43 -14.92 -16.24
C LYS A 25 -0.32 -15.43 -14.81
N ARG A 26 0.76 -15.08 -14.09
CA ARG A 26 0.94 -15.42 -12.67
C ARG A 26 -0.16 -14.82 -11.77
N LYS A 27 -0.66 -13.63 -12.10
CA LYS A 27 -1.81 -13.01 -11.41
C LYS A 27 -3.13 -13.75 -11.68
N ALA A 28 -3.34 -14.22 -12.91
CA ALA A 28 -4.54 -14.94 -13.30
C ALA A 28 -4.64 -16.36 -12.73
N GLU A 29 -3.50 -17.01 -12.45
CA GLU A 29 -3.45 -18.44 -12.09
C GLU A 29 -3.73 -18.79 -10.62
N GLY A 30 -4.00 -17.84 -9.70
CA GLY A 30 -4.42 -18.31 -8.36
C GLY A 30 -4.50 -17.37 -7.16
N LYS A 31 -4.55 -16.04 -7.31
CA LYS A 31 -4.78 -15.16 -6.14
C LYS A 31 -6.13 -14.47 -6.26
N GLU A 32 -7.04 -14.76 -5.32
CA GLU A 32 -8.25 -13.95 -5.15
C GLU A 32 -7.84 -12.48 -5.04
N SER A 33 -8.34 -11.63 -5.94
CA SER A 33 -8.09 -10.19 -6.01
C SER A 33 -8.73 -9.41 -4.85
N LYS A 34 -8.71 -9.95 -3.63
CA LYS A 34 -9.24 -9.28 -2.46
C LYS A 34 -8.07 -8.59 -1.75
N PRO A 35 -8.11 -7.25 -1.58
CA PRO A 35 -7.13 -6.57 -0.74
C PRO A 35 -7.13 -7.23 0.63
N ARG A 36 -6.00 -7.88 0.96
CA ARG A 36 -5.84 -8.47 2.29
C ARG A 36 -5.91 -7.33 3.30
N ARG A 37 -6.60 -7.63 4.40
CA ARG A 37 -6.94 -6.77 5.54
C ARG A 37 -5.85 -5.74 5.88
N ILE A 38 -6.26 -4.59 6.41
CA ILE A 38 -5.36 -3.58 7.01
C ILE A 38 -4.29 -4.31 7.85
N PHE A 39 -3.03 -4.19 7.43
CA PHE A 39 -1.91 -4.84 8.08
C PHE A 39 -1.53 -4.09 9.35
N LYS A 40 -1.59 -2.76 9.29
CA LYS A 40 -1.21 -1.90 10.41
C LYS A 40 -1.94 -0.57 10.33
N GLU A 41 -2.27 -0.04 11.50
CA GLU A 41 -2.65 1.35 11.65
C GLU A 41 -1.63 2.05 12.55
N SER A 42 -1.24 3.26 12.17
CA SER A 42 -0.34 4.09 12.97
C SER A 42 -0.77 5.54 12.95
N TYR A 43 -0.39 6.28 13.99
CA TYR A 43 -0.64 7.71 14.08
C TYR A 43 0.71 8.42 14.09
N ARG A 44 0.84 9.48 13.29
CA ARG A 44 2.01 10.37 13.28
C ARG A 44 1.56 11.77 13.62
N GLN A 45 2.24 12.39 14.57
CA GLN A 45 2.04 13.79 14.93
C GLN A 45 3.19 14.59 14.32
N ASN A 46 2.86 15.58 13.49
CA ASN A 46 3.80 16.56 12.97
C ASN A 46 3.25 17.94 13.33
N ASP A 47 4.00 18.72 14.11
CA ASP A 47 3.60 20.05 14.60
C ASP A 47 2.14 20.03 15.14
N ASP A 48 1.22 20.72 14.46
CA ASP A 48 -0.20 20.83 14.80
C ASP A 48 -1.12 19.87 14.00
N GLN A 49 -0.57 18.82 13.40
CA GLN A 49 -1.34 17.87 12.58
C GLN A 49 -1.17 16.43 13.07
N LEU A 50 -2.30 15.80 13.42
CA LEU A 50 -2.38 14.37 13.64
C LEU A 50 -2.77 13.66 12.34
N SER A 51 -1.90 12.77 11.88
CA SER A 51 -2.11 11.96 10.70
C SER A 51 -2.37 10.51 11.07
N HIS A 52 -3.50 9.95 10.61
CA HIS A 52 -3.77 8.52 10.72
C HIS A 52 -3.35 7.81 9.44
N ILE A 53 -2.46 6.84 9.57
CA ILE A 53 -1.91 6.05 8.47
C ILE A 53 -2.46 4.62 8.56
N LYS A 54 -3.07 4.16 7.47
CA LYS A 54 -3.46 2.76 7.25
C LYS A 54 -2.47 2.13 6.28
N THR A 55 -1.90 1.00 6.67
CA THR A 55 -0.97 0.22 5.85
C THR A 55 -1.66 -1.07 5.40
N TYR A 56 -1.60 -1.36 4.11
CA TYR A 56 -2.16 -2.55 3.48
C TYR A 56 -1.04 -3.42 2.91
N ILE A 57 -1.23 -4.74 2.97
CA ILE A 57 -0.41 -5.71 2.22
C ILE A 57 -1.20 -6.11 0.98
N ILE A 58 -0.61 -5.85 -0.17
CA ILE A 58 -1.16 -6.10 -1.50
C ILE A 58 -0.31 -7.18 -2.16
N ASP A 59 -0.73 -8.43 -1.99
CA ASP A 59 0.03 -9.62 -2.41
C ASP A 59 -0.51 -10.27 -3.69
N TYR A 60 -1.64 -9.78 -4.21
CA TYR A 60 -2.19 -10.18 -5.51
C TYR A 60 -1.47 -9.51 -6.69
N ILE A 61 -0.70 -8.44 -6.43
CA ILE A 61 0.09 -7.74 -7.44
C ILE A 61 1.51 -8.35 -7.43
N PRO A 62 2.00 -8.84 -8.58
CA PRO A 62 3.36 -9.33 -8.71
C PRO A 62 4.43 -8.28 -8.37
N GLY A 63 5.52 -8.70 -7.72
CA GLY A 63 6.62 -7.81 -7.31
C GLY A 63 7.58 -7.37 -8.41
N ASP A 64 7.51 -8.00 -9.58
CA ASP A 64 8.28 -7.69 -10.78
C ASP A 64 7.67 -6.53 -11.60
N LEU A 65 6.49 -6.05 -11.22
CA LEU A 65 5.88 -4.86 -11.82
C LEU A 65 6.58 -3.57 -11.36
N SER A 66 6.54 -2.53 -12.18
CA SER A 66 6.97 -1.21 -11.74
C SER A 66 6.01 -0.65 -10.68
N ALA A 67 6.49 0.26 -9.84
CA ALA A 67 5.64 0.93 -8.85
C ALA A 67 4.44 1.67 -9.50
N GLU A 68 4.64 2.22 -10.69
CA GLU A 68 3.58 2.85 -11.50
C GLU A 68 2.50 1.84 -11.91
N GLN A 69 2.91 0.67 -12.42
CA GLN A 69 1.98 -0.39 -12.80
C GLN A 69 1.23 -0.93 -11.58
N ALA A 70 1.92 -1.17 -10.47
CA ALA A 70 1.31 -1.61 -9.23
C ALA A 70 0.30 -0.58 -8.69
N LEU A 71 0.64 0.72 -8.74
CA LEU A 71 -0.27 1.79 -8.34
C LEU A 71 -1.51 1.84 -9.24
N ASN A 72 -1.36 1.69 -10.56
CA ASN A 72 -2.50 1.65 -11.48
C ASN A 72 -3.47 0.52 -11.11
N GLU A 73 -2.95 -0.67 -10.78
CA GLU A 73 -3.78 -1.80 -10.30
C GLU A 73 -4.48 -1.54 -8.96
N ILE A 74 -3.85 -0.79 -8.07
CA ILE A 74 -4.45 -0.39 -6.79
C ILE A 74 -5.58 0.63 -7.03
N VAL A 75 -5.41 1.54 -7.98
CA VAL A 75 -6.43 2.54 -8.34
C VAL A 75 -7.63 1.86 -9.00
N THR A 76 -7.38 1.00 -10.00
CA THR A 76 -8.45 0.33 -10.76
C THR A 76 -9.23 -0.68 -9.92
N SER A 77 -8.60 -1.31 -8.92
CA SER A 77 -9.31 -2.19 -7.97
C SER A 77 -10.27 -1.44 -7.04
N GLY A 78 -10.22 -0.10 -7.00
CA GLY A 78 -11.11 0.73 -6.18
C GLY A 78 -10.71 0.82 -4.71
N ILE A 79 -9.53 0.31 -4.32
CA ILE A 79 -9.02 0.36 -2.93
C ILE A 79 -9.00 1.79 -2.41
N LEU A 80 -8.53 2.75 -3.21
CA LEU A 80 -8.49 4.16 -2.81
C LEU A 80 -9.89 4.74 -2.56
N ARG A 81 -10.86 4.40 -3.42
CA ARG A 81 -12.25 4.88 -3.30
C ARG A 81 -12.95 4.29 -2.06
N GLN A 82 -12.68 3.03 -1.74
CA GLN A 82 -13.23 2.38 -0.54
C GLN A 82 -12.63 2.93 0.76
N ASN A 83 -11.52 3.67 0.67
CA ASN A 83 -10.79 4.21 1.80
C ASN A 83 -10.91 5.72 1.94
N GLU A 84 -11.87 6.37 1.28
CA GLU A 84 -12.12 7.79 1.56
C GLU A 84 -12.45 8.00 3.05
N PRO A 85 -11.92 9.08 3.70
CA PRO A 85 -11.19 10.22 3.13
C PRO A 85 -9.66 10.05 3.04
N TYR A 86 -9.10 8.85 3.22
CA TYR A 86 -7.65 8.63 3.17
C TYR A 86 -7.10 8.84 1.75
N ARG A 87 -5.91 9.42 1.67
CA ARG A 87 -5.18 9.68 0.43
C ARG A 87 -3.94 8.81 0.34
N PHE A 88 -3.49 8.56 -0.89
CA PHE A 88 -2.23 7.86 -1.15
C PHE A 88 -1.06 8.54 -0.45
N HIS A 89 -0.25 7.78 0.29
CA HIS A 89 0.95 8.29 0.97
C HIS A 89 2.22 7.64 0.45
N GLY A 90 2.20 6.32 0.23
CA GLY A 90 3.38 5.61 -0.24
C GLY A 90 3.06 4.20 -0.74
N LEU A 91 3.94 3.69 -1.60
CA LEU A 91 3.89 2.33 -2.13
C LEU A 91 5.31 1.77 -2.22
N ALA A 92 5.54 0.61 -1.64
CA ALA A 92 6.85 -0.05 -1.70
C ALA A 92 6.70 -1.56 -1.75
N TYR A 93 7.50 -2.24 -2.57
CA TYR A 93 7.59 -3.70 -2.51
C TYR A 93 8.46 -4.12 -1.33
N THR A 94 8.05 -5.16 -0.61
CA THR A 94 8.88 -5.76 0.45
C THR A 94 9.08 -7.25 0.21
N VAL A 95 10.36 -7.64 0.11
CA VAL A 95 10.77 -9.05 -0.04
C VAL A 95 10.34 -9.87 1.17
N LYS A 96 10.29 -9.28 2.36
CA LYS A 96 9.89 -9.96 3.61
C LYS A 96 8.48 -10.54 3.54
N HIS A 97 7.57 -9.86 2.85
CA HIS A 97 6.17 -10.28 2.72
C HIS A 97 5.82 -10.74 1.30
N ASP A 98 6.78 -10.72 0.38
CA ASP A 98 6.58 -10.98 -1.05
C ASP A 98 5.35 -10.22 -1.61
N ALA A 99 5.25 -8.94 -1.25
CA ALA A 99 4.06 -8.14 -1.47
C ALA A 99 4.33 -6.64 -1.53
N TRP A 100 3.40 -5.91 -2.13
CA TRP A 100 3.38 -4.45 -2.11
C TRP A 100 2.77 -3.92 -0.81
N ILE A 101 3.41 -2.94 -0.21
CA ILE A 101 2.96 -2.23 0.98
C ILE A 101 2.40 -0.88 0.54
N LEU A 102 1.08 -0.73 0.68
CA LEU A 102 0.37 0.51 0.38
C LEU A 102 0.09 1.25 1.68
N GLU A 103 0.55 2.50 1.78
CA GLU A 103 0.23 3.40 2.87
C GLU A 103 -0.78 4.45 2.42
N LEU A 104 -1.87 4.58 3.16
CA LEU A 104 -2.88 5.61 3.01
C LEU A 104 -2.86 6.52 4.23
N LYS A 105 -2.86 7.83 4.02
CA LYS A 105 -2.82 8.85 5.06
C LYS A 105 -4.10 9.65 5.06
N ASN A 106 -4.72 9.82 6.22
CA ASN A 106 -5.73 10.83 6.46
C ASN A 106 -5.14 11.87 7.42
N THR A 107 -5.06 13.12 6.95
CA THR A 107 -4.69 14.25 7.80
C THR A 107 -5.95 14.76 8.45
N VAL A 108 -6.05 14.61 9.78
CA VAL A 108 -7.14 15.21 10.53
C VAL A 108 -6.76 16.66 10.76
N ILE A 109 -7.37 17.58 10.02
CA ILE A 109 -7.33 19.01 10.37
C ILE A 109 -8.23 19.15 11.61
N HIS A 110 -7.66 19.68 12.69
CA HIS A 110 -8.25 19.71 14.01
C HIS A 110 -9.55 20.52 14.10
N ASP A 111 -10.69 19.83 14.14
CA ASP A 111 -11.93 20.38 14.73
C ASP A 111 -12.41 19.57 15.96
N ASN A 112 -11.70 18.52 16.39
CA ASN A 112 -12.11 17.74 17.57
C ASN A 112 -10.97 16.97 18.25
N LEU A 113 -10.01 17.70 18.80
CA LEU A 113 -8.87 17.16 19.57
C LEU A 113 -9.31 16.32 20.79
N GLU A 114 -10.40 16.69 21.46
CA GLU A 114 -10.84 16.05 22.72
C GLU A 114 -11.20 14.57 22.56
N LYS A 115 -11.95 14.20 21.50
CA LYS A 115 -12.28 12.79 21.22
C LYS A 115 -11.06 11.94 20.87
N TYR A 116 -10.02 12.54 20.30
CA TYR A 116 -8.81 11.83 19.89
C TYR A 116 -7.89 11.52 21.08
N TRP A 117 -7.76 12.45 22.03
CA TRP A 117 -7.00 12.22 23.26
C TRP A 117 -7.65 11.14 24.14
N GLU A 118 -8.98 11.09 24.23
CA GLU A 118 -9.68 9.98 24.89
C GLU A 118 -9.34 8.63 24.25
N TYR A 119 -9.36 8.52 22.91
CA TYR A 119 -9.02 7.27 22.22
C TYR A 119 -7.57 6.83 22.45
N TYR A 120 -6.62 7.78 22.40
CA TYR A 120 -5.20 7.50 22.58
C TYR A 120 -4.88 7.07 24.02
N ASP A 121 -5.44 7.78 25.01
CA ASP A 121 -5.26 7.48 26.44
C ASP A 121 -5.88 6.13 26.80
N ILE A 122 -7.07 5.80 26.28
CA ILE A 122 -7.70 4.48 26.43
C ILE A 122 -6.81 3.35 25.87
N ARG A 123 -6.16 3.56 24.71
CA ARG A 123 -5.30 2.54 24.09
C ARG A 123 -4.00 2.32 24.87
N GLN A 124 -3.35 3.39 25.32
CA GLN A 124 -2.13 3.30 26.12
C GLN A 124 -2.41 2.62 27.46
N ARG A 125 -3.50 3.01 28.14
CA ARG A 125 -3.95 2.37 29.39
C ARG A 125 -4.19 0.87 29.22
N ARG A 126 -4.85 0.44 28.13
CA ARG A 126 -5.08 -0.99 27.84
C ARG A 126 -3.80 -1.76 27.52
N ARG A 127 -2.81 -1.10 26.92
CA ARG A 127 -1.51 -1.73 26.61
C ARG A 127 -0.72 -1.97 27.89
N ASN A 128 -0.68 -0.96 28.77
CA ASN A 128 -0.03 -1.05 30.07
C ASN A 128 -0.72 -2.09 30.97
N LEU A 129 -2.06 -2.18 30.95
CA LEU A 129 -2.80 -3.20 31.72
C LEU A 129 -2.42 -4.63 31.31
N LYS A 130 -2.29 -4.90 30.00
CA LYS A 130 -1.90 -6.21 29.47
C LYS A 130 -0.47 -6.61 29.79
N GLU A 131 0.40 -5.64 30.06
CA GLU A 131 1.78 -5.90 30.50
C GLU A 131 1.83 -6.18 32.00
N TYR A 132 0.95 -5.55 32.80
CA TYR A 132 0.78 -5.85 34.22
C TYR A 132 0.16 -7.23 34.48
N GLU A 133 -0.81 -7.67 33.68
CA GLU A 133 -1.46 -9.00 33.83
C GLU A 133 -0.56 -10.20 33.45
N LYS A 134 0.64 -9.93 32.92
CA LYS A 134 1.62 -10.96 32.54
C LYS A 134 2.76 -11.14 33.54
N GLN A 135 2.77 -10.35 34.61
CA GLN A 135 3.66 -10.51 35.77
C GLN A 135 2.96 -11.29 36.87
#